data_AF-A0A9E0CZX0-F1
#
_entry.id   AF-A0A9E0CZX0-F1
#
_cell.length_a   1.000
_cell.length_b   1.000
_cell.length_c   1.000
_cell.angle_alpha   90.00
_cell.angle_beta   90.00
_cell.angle_gamma   90.00
#
_symmetry.space_group_name_H-M   'P 1'
#
loop_
_entity.id
_entity.type
_entity.pdbx_description
1 polymer ?
#
loop_
_entity_poly.entity_id
_entity_poly.type
_entity_poly.pdbx_seq_one_letter_code
_entity_poly.pdbx_strand_id
1 'polypeptide(L)'
;KSMFNRQTPLGVPDESGRFPVIAGVKMPKNYIPPEYIEALNNDDSITDKQAVLNSVLAINQSYPYDTYYPYSKDASMGSYKWFIKQFIDMARKHDASPVLVTAPARTFFNDDGTIMDAPGCHGGNNFSYIRAMRQIGEETGTPVLDLFSYSVELFEKIGHDNIHRYTSIKKGINKGKWPDDFLKELAKPETVSENTHFNKDGAMLITEGLVELILKSKNPQLCELQSSLLHNVV
;
A
#
# COMPACT_ATOMS: atom_id res chain seq x y z
N LYS A 1 -3.12 0.81 -21.96
CA LYS A 1 -2.44 0.06 -20.88
C LYS A 1 -1.25 0.90 -20.43
N SER A 2 -1.18 1.36 -19.19
CA SER A 2 0.05 2.00 -18.70
C SER A 2 1.07 0.90 -18.42
N MET A 3 2.20 0.87 -19.11
CA MET A 3 3.18 -0.22 -18.97
C MET A 3 3.81 -0.32 -17.58
N PHE A 4 3.78 0.76 -16.81
CA PHE A 4 4.66 0.90 -15.66
C PHE A 4 4.09 0.13 -14.48
N ASN A 5 4.76 -0.96 -14.10
CA ASN A 5 4.66 -1.44 -12.74
C ASN A 5 5.29 -0.37 -11.85
N ARG A 6 4.45 0.43 -11.19
CA ARG A 6 4.88 1.54 -10.31
C ARG A 6 5.22 1.07 -8.89
N GLN A 7 5.30 -0.24 -8.66
CA GLN A 7 5.68 -0.76 -7.36
C GLN A 7 7.13 -0.39 -7.07
N THR A 8 7.36 0.33 -5.98
CA THR A 8 8.73 0.66 -5.54
C THR A 8 9.49 -0.63 -5.26
N PRO A 9 10.68 -0.83 -5.85
CA PRO A 9 11.41 -2.08 -5.75
C PRO A 9 11.87 -2.33 -4.30
N LEU A 10 11.78 -3.59 -3.84
CA LEU A 10 12.23 -3.98 -2.50
C LEU A 10 13.75 -4.19 -2.44
N GLY A 11 14.39 -4.51 -3.57
CA GLY A 11 15.75 -5.04 -3.63
C GLY A 11 15.79 -6.55 -3.33
N VAL A 12 16.99 -7.12 -3.39
CA VAL A 12 17.22 -8.56 -3.11
C VAL A 12 17.45 -8.74 -1.60
N PRO A 13 16.67 -9.58 -0.91
CA PRO A 13 16.86 -9.81 0.52
C PRO A 13 18.15 -10.61 0.80
N ASP A 14 18.72 -10.43 1.99
CA ASP A 14 19.81 -11.26 2.48
C ASP A 14 19.36 -12.69 2.83
N GLU A 15 20.28 -13.54 3.27
CA GLU A 15 20.01 -14.94 3.65
C GLU A 15 18.98 -15.08 4.79
N SER A 16 18.79 -14.04 5.60
CA SER A 16 17.78 -13.98 6.66
C SER A 16 16.43 -13.44 6.19
N GLY A 17 16.30 -13.11 4.90
CA GLY A 17 15.08 -12.53 4.33
C GLY A 17 14.92 -11.03 4.58
N ARG A 18 15.97 -10.33 5.04
CA ARG A 18 15.96 -8.87 5.22
C ARG A 18 16.22 -8.15 3.92
N PHE A 19 15.28 -7.28 3.53
CA PHE A 19 15.46 -6.42 2.37
C PHE A 19 16.52 -5.35 2.64
N PRO A 20 17.17 -4.78 1.61
CA PRO A 20 18.18 -3.75 1.80
C PRO A 20 17.57 -2.35 1.98
N VAL A 21 18.37 -1.41 2.47
CA VAL A 21 18.08 0.04 2.44
C VAL A 21 19.06 0.69 1.44
N ILE A 22 18.65 0.76 0.18
CA ILE A 22 19.42 1.36 -0.92
C ILE A 22 18.92 2.77 -1.18
N ALA A 23 19.84 3.75 -1.17
CA ALA A 23 19.52 5.15 -1.33
C ALA A 23 18.98 5.48 -2.72
N GLY A 24 17.96 6.33 -2.77
CA GLY A 24 17.40 6.80 -4.03
C GLY A 24 18.33 7.78 -4.74
N VAL A 25 18.41 7.66 -6.06
CA VAL A 25 19.18 8.56 -6.92
C VAL A 25 18.22 9.45 -7.70
N LYS A 26 18.39 10.76 -7.61
CA LYS A 26 17.58 11.72 -8.37
C LYS A 26 18.10 11.83 -9.81
N MET A 27 17.19 11.78 -10.77
CA MET A 27 17.50 11.93 -12.20
C MET A 27 16.74 13.12 -12.80
N PRO A 28 17.27 13.77 -13.84
CA PRO A 28 16.58 14.83 -14.57
C PRO A 28 15.23 14.36 -15.14
N LYS A 29 14.25 15.26 -15.26
CA LYS A 29 12.89 14.91 -15.74
C LYS A 29 12.80 14.36 -17.16
N ASN A 30 13.82 14.55 -17.99
CA ASN A 30 13.91 13.94 -19.33
C ASN A 30 14.49 12.51 -19.32
N TYR A 31 14.93 12.00 -18.17
CA TYR A 31 15.41 10.63 -18.03
C TYR A 31 14.22 9.64 -17.99
N ILE A 32 14.28 8.58 -18.79
CA ILE A 32 13.41 7.41 -18.72
C ILE A 32 14.30 6.20 -18.42
N PRO A 33 13.96 5.34 -17.44
CA PRO A 33 14.72 4.12 -17.17
C PRO A 33 14.90 3.25 -18.43
N PRO A 34 16.13 2.80 -18.75
CA PRO A 34 16.36 1.94 -19.91
C PRO A 34 15.51 0.67 -19.90
N GLU A 35 15.29 0.08 -18.73
CA GLU A 35 14.42 -1.09 -18.53
C GLU A 35 12.94 -0.84 -18.90
N TYR A 36 12.45 0.40 -18.80
CA TYR A 36 11.11 0.76 -19.31
C TYR A 36 11.08 0.81 -20.83
N ILE A 37 12.16 1.30 -21.46
CA ILE A 37 12.29 1.35 -22.91
C ILE A 37 12.41 -0.08 -23.46
N GLU A 38 13.20 -0.94 -22.80
CA GLU A 38 13.32 -2.35 -23.14
C GLU A 38 11.98 -3.08 -23.03
N ALA A 39 11.28 -2.93 -21.90
CA ALA A 39 9.96 -3.54 -21.70
C ALA A 39 8.93 -3.06 -22.75
N LEU A 40 8.97 -1.77 -23.12
CA LEU A 40 8.14 -1.22 -24.20
C LEU A 40 8.45 -1.82 -25.56
N ASN A 41 9.74 -1.95 -25.86
CA ASN A 41 10.19 -2.47 -27.14
C ASN A 41 9.81 -3.95 -27.30
N ASN A 42 9.77 -4.70 -26.19
CA ASN A 42 9.42 -6.12 -26.16
C ASN A 42 7.91 -6.40 -26.04
N ASP A 43 7.04 -5.39 -25.84
CA ASP A 43 5.59 -5.58 -25.79
C ASP A 43 4.95 -5.32 -27.17
N ASP A 44 4.71 -6.40 -27.92
CA ASP A 44 4.10 -6.35 -29.25
C ASP A 44 2.63 -5.94 -29.25
N SER A 45 1.97 -5.91 -28.07
CA SER A 45 0.58 -5.43 -27.97
C SER A 45 0.46 -3.90 -28.04
N ILE A 46 1.59 -3.18 -27.96
CA ILE A 46 1.65 -1.72 -27.99
C ILE A 46 2.14 -1.27 -29.37
N THR A 47 1.19 -0.79 -30.18
CA THR A 47 1.47 -0.29 -31.53
C THR A 47 2.13 1.09 -31.53
N ASP A 48 1.67 2.00 -30.68
CA ASP A 48 2.21 3.38 -30.58
C ASP A 48 3.15 3.53 -29.37
N LYS A 49 4.39 3.06 -29.56
CA LYS A 49 5.44 3.14 -28.53
C LYS A 49 5.82 4.59 -28.20
N GLN A 50 5.79 5.49 -29.19
CA GLN A 50 6.16 6.89 -28.98
C GLN A 50 5.13 7.63 -28.11
N ALA A 51 3.83 7.38 -28.28
CA ALA A 51 2.81 7.93 -27.41
C ALA A 51 3.00 7.50 -25.95
N VAL A 52 3.41 6.25 -25.71
CA VAL A 52 3.71 5.77 -24.35
C VAL A 52 4.91 6.51 -23.75
N LEU A 53 6.01 6.66 -24.49
CA LEU A 53 7.18 7.42 -24.02
C LEU A 53 6.82 8.89 -23.74
N ASN A 54 6.04 9.52 -24.62
CA ASN A 54 5.57 10.90 -24.43
C ASN A 54 4.72 11.03 -23.16
N SER A 55 3.89 10.03 -22.84
CA SER A 55 3.10 10.01 -21.60
C SER A 55 3.97 9.93 -20.35
N VAL A 56 5.09 9.19 -20.39
CA VAL A 56 6.07 9.12 -19.28
C VAL A 56 6.74 10.46 -19.09
N LEU A 57 7.21 11.07 -20.18
CA LEU A 57 7.83 12.38 -20.12
C LEU A 57 6.85 13.42 -19.58
N ALA A 58 5.58 13.39 -20.01
CA ALA A 58 4.56 14.29 -19.47
C ALA A 58 4.38 14.12 -17.95
N ILE A 59 4.33 12.89 -17.45
CA ILE A 59 4.28 12.61 -16.00
C ILE A 59 5.53 13.14 -15.32
N ASN A 60 6.72 12.86 -15.85
CA ASN A 60 7.97 13.32 -15.27
C ASN A 60 8.03 14.85 -15.22
N GLN A 61 7.58 15.53 -16.27
CA GLN A 61 7.52 16.99 -16.34
C GLN A 61 6.53 17.61 -15.35
N SER A 62 5.52 16.84 -14.89
CA SER A 62 4.58 17.30 -13.86
C SER A 62 5.17 17.35 -12.45
N TYR A 63 6.33 16.74 -12.21
CA TYR A 63 6.98 16.83 -10.90
C TYR A 63 7.42 18.27 -10.59
N PRO A 64 7.26 18.72 -9.33
CA PRO A 64 7.49 20.12 -8.94
C PRO A 64 8.96 20.54 -8.95
N TYR A 65 9.91 19.60 -9.02
CA TYR A 65 11.35 19.85 -9.00
C TYR A 65 12.00 19.53 -10.36
N ASP A 66 13.25 19.95 -10.56
CA ASP A 66 14.01 19.65 -11.79
C ASP A 66 14.41 18.18 -11.94
N THR A 67 14.27 17.42 -10.85
CA THR A 67 14.64 16.01 -10.77
C THR A 67 13.56 15.19 -10.09
N TYR A 68 13.59 13.88 -10.31
CA TYR A 68 12.69 12.91 -9.70
C TYR A 68 13.44 11.62 -9.36
N TYR A 69 12.85 10.75 -8.53
CA TYR A 69 13.39 9.41 -8.28
C TYR A 69 12.80 8.42 -9.29
N PRO A 70 13.61 7.88 -10.22
CA PRO A 70 13.13 6.89 -11.17
C PRO A 70 12.99 5.52 -10.54
N TYR A 71 12.23 4.66 -11.21
CA TYR A 71 12.19 3.23 -10.90
C TYR A 71 13.46 2.54 -11.42
N SER A 72 13.93 1.52 -10.70
CA SER A 72 14.84 0.50 -11.21
C SER A 72 14.47 -0.87 -10.66
N LYS A 73 14.53 -1.92 -11.48
CA LYS A 73 14.10 -3.27 -11.08
C LYS A 73 14.91 -3.83 -9.92
N ASP A 74 16.19 -3.49 -9.83
CA ASP A 74 17.15 -3.95 -8.84
C ASP A 74 17.22 -3.07 -7.58
N ALA A 75 16.36 -2.04 -7.47
CA ALA A 75 16.39 -1.02 -6.42
C ALA A 75 17.66 -0.13 -6.37
N SER A 76 18.55 -0.18 -7.36
CA SER A 76 19.70 0.73 -7.48
C SER A 76 19.33 2.22 -7.50
N MET A 77 18.11 2.56 -7.94
CA MET A 77 17.57 3.94 -7.94
C MET A 77 16.72 4.26 -6.71
N GLY A 78 16.71 3.38 -5.70
CA GLY A 78 16.04 3.57 -4.42
C GLY A 78 15.16 2.38 -4.04
N SER A 79 15.44 1.82 -2.87
CA SER A 79 14.64 0.74 -2.28
C SER A 79 13.39 1.28 -1.56
N TYR A 80 12.34 0.48 -1.49
CA TYR A 80 11.14 0.76 -0.72
C TYR A 80 11.45 1.21 0.72
N LYS A 81 12.29 0.45 1.44
CA LYS A 81 12.65 0.78 2.83
C LYS A 81 13.35 2.13 2.94
N TRP A 82 14.19 2.50 1.97
CA TRP A 82 14.84 3.82 1.97
C TRP A 82 13.84 4.96 1.82
N PHE A 83 12.82 4.81 0.96
CA PHE A 83 11.75 5.80 0.82
C PHE A 83 10.91 5.92 2.10
N ILE A 84 10.56 4.80 2.73
CA ILE A 84 9.88 4.83 4.05
C ILE A 84 10.75 5.55 5.08
N LYS A 85 12.06 5.28 5.11
CA LYS A 85 13.00 5.95 6.00
C LYS A 85 13.02 7.47 5.80
N GLN A 86 12.80 7.99 4.58
CA GLN A 86 12.74 9.44 4.35
C GLN A 86 11.59 10.10 5.13
N PHE A 87 10.44 9.43 5.24
CA PHE A 87 9.31 9.93 6.04
C PHE A 87 9.59 9.86 7.54
N ILE A 88 10.23 8.78 8.01
CA ILE A 88 10.67 8.64 9.40
C ILE A 88 11.64 9.75 9.78
N ASP A 89 12.68 9.96 8.96
CA ASP A 89 13.71 10.97 9.19
C ASP A 89 13.11 12.39 9.14
N MET A 90 12.18 12.64 8.21
CA MET A 90 11.48 13.92 8.10
C MET A 90 10.63 14.20 9.36
N ALA A 91 9.84 13.23 9.83
CA ALA A 91 9.04 13.40 11.04
C ALA A 91 9.93 13.76 12.24
N ARG A 92 11.01 12.99 12.45
CA ARG A 92 11.98 13.23 13.54
C ARG A 92 12.68 14.58 13.43
N LYS A 93 13.03 15.00 12.22
CA LYS A 93 13.62 16.34 11.97
C LYS A 93 12.69 17.48 12.37
N HIS A 94 11.39 17.23 12.38
CA HIS A 94 10.35 18.18 12.79
C HIS A 94 9.78 17.87 14.18
N ASP A 95 10.57 17.20 15.04
CA ASP A 95 10.24 16.85 16.43
C ASP A 95 8.93 16.04 16.58
N ALA A 96 8.51 15.35 15.52
CA ALA A 96 7.36 14.46 15.53
C ALA A 96 7.80 13.00 15.77
N SER A 97 6.94 12.24 16.46
CA SER A 97 7.11 10.81 16.69
C SER A 97 6.51 10.00 15.54
N PRO A 98 7.32 9.41 14.63
CA PRO A 98 6.77 8.60 13.56
C PRO A 98 6.18 7.30 14.10
N VAL A 99 5.07 6.86 13.51
CA VAL A 99 4.45 5.56 13.74
C VAL A 99 4.17 4.95 12.38
N LEU A 100 4.66 3.74 12.13
CA LEU A 100 4.36 3.00 10.91
C LEU A 100 3.11 2.16 11.13
N VAL A 101 2.30 2.04 10.09
CA VAL A 101 1.13 1.15 10.05
C VAL A 101 1.28 0.27 8.84
N THR A 102 1.24 -1.06 9.01
CA THR A 102 1.21 -1.96 7.86
C THR A 102 -0.08 -1.77 7.08
N ALA A 103 -0.06 -1.89 5.75
CA ALA A 103 -1.28 -1.77 4.97
C ALA A 103 -2.28 -2.88 5.37
N PRO A 104 -3.59 -2.61 5.43
CA PRO A 104 -4.58 -3.68 5.59
C PRO A 104 -4.52 -4.62 4.39
N ALA A 105 -4.91 -5.88 4.58
CA ALA A 105 -4.93 -6.89 3.54
C ALA A 105 -5.84 -6.50 2.36
N ARG A 106 -5.51 -7.01 1.17
CA ARG A 106 -6.45 -7.01 0.05
C ARG A 106 -7.41 -8.18 0.23
N THR A 107 -8.68 -8.00 -0.12
CA THR A 107 -9.71 -9.03 0.05
C THR A 107 -9.72 -10.02 -1.12
N PHE A 108 -8.54 -10.51 -1.51
CA PHE A 108 -8.40 -11.64 -2.41
C PHE A 108 -8.23 -12.90 -1.57
N PHE A 109 -9.01 -13.92 -1.87
CA PHE A 109 -9.04 -15.17 -1.11
C PHE A 109 -8.54 -16.32 -1.96
N ASN A 110 -7.86 -17.26 -1.32
CA ASN A 110 -7.63 -18.59 -1.86
C ASN A 110 -8.93 -19.42 -1.77
N ASP A 111 -8.97 -20.57 -2.45
CA ASP A 111 -10.13 -21.48 -2.43
C ASP A 111 -10.43 -22.03 -1.02
N ASP A 112 -9.44 -22.05 -0.12
CA ASP A 112 -9.59 -22.47 1.28
C ASP A 112 -10.09 -21.36 2.21
N GLY A 113 -10.36 -20.16 1.69
CA GLY A 113 -10.84 -19.02 2.45
C GLY A 113 -9.76 -18.19 3.15
N THR A 114 -8.48 -18.50 2.96
CA THR A 114 -7.37 -17.68 3.46
C THR A 114 -7.07 -16.48 2.55
N ILE A 115 -6.47 -15.43 3.10
CA ILE A 115 -6.03 -14.28 2.29
C ILE A 115 -4.86 -14.68 1.38
N MET A 116 -4.97 -14.31 0.11
CA MET A 116 -4.02 -14.66 -0.94
C MET A 116 -2.71 -13.86 -0.86
N ASP A 117 -1.57 -14.57 -0.86
CA ASP A 117 -0.22 -14.02 -1.03
C ASP A 117 0.20 -14.07 -2.51
N ALA A 118 0.00 -12.98 -3.24
CA ALA A 118 0.28 -12.91 -4.67
C ALA A 118 0.69 -11.50 -5.11
N PRO A 119 1.44 -11.35 -6.22
CA PRO A 119 1.77 -10.05 -6.78
C PRO A 119 0.55 -9.13 -6.87
N GLY A 120 0.62 -7.94 -6.26
CA GLY A 120 -0.50 -7.00 -6.15
C GLY A 120 -1.27 -7.04 -4.81
N CYS A 121 -1.06 -8.05 -3.96
CA CYS A 121 -1.69 -8.20 -2.64
C CYS A 121 -0.74 -7.80 -1.50
N HIS A 122 -0.11 -6.62 -1.61
CA HIS A 122 0.99 -6.17 -0.75
C HIS A 122 2.27 -7.02 -0.87
N GLY A 123 2.44 -7.59 -2.07
CA GLY A 123 3.58 -8.40 -2.50
C GLY A 123 3.18 -9.85 -2.77
N GLY A 124 4.08 -10.59 -3.42
CA GLY A 124 4.17 -12.04 -3.28
C GLY A 124 5.45 -12.40 -2.54
N ASN A 125 5.71 -13.69 -2.32
CA ASN A 125 6.80 -14.19 -1.48
C ASN A 125 6.62 -13.75 -0.01
N ASN A 126 5.57 -14.27 0.60
CA ASN A 126 5.16 -14.05 1.98
C ASN A 126 4.99 -12.56 2.31
N PHE A 127 4.09 -11.88 1.60
CA PHE A 127 3.71 -10.47 1.81
C PHE A 127 4.93 -9.54 1.97
N SER A 128 5.83 -9.61 1.00
CA SER A 128 7.17 -9.00 1.08
C SER A 128 7.20 -7.51 1.44
N TYR A 129 6.21 -6.70 1.03
CA TYR A 129 6.13 -5.28 1.46
C TYR A 129 5.74 -5.13 2.93
N ILE A 130 4.87 -6.00 3.45
CA ILE A 130 4.50 -6.02 4.87
C ILE A 130 5.72 -6.38 5.71
N ARG A 131 6.49 -7.39 5.28
CA ARG A 131 7.77 -7.74 5.93
C ARG A 131 8.76 -6.58 5.90
N ALA A 132 8.93 -5.92 4.76
CA ALA A 132 9.84 -4.78 4.63
C ALA A 132 9.43 -3.58 5.53
N MET A 133 8.13 -3.32 5.69
CA MET A 133 7.61 -2.29 6.60
C MET A 133 7.94 -2.62 8.07
N ARG A 134 7.77 -3.89 8.47
CA ARG A 134 8.14 -4.35 9.82
C ARG A 134 9.66 -4.23 10.05
N GLN A 135 10.45 -4.68 9.08
CA GLN A 135 11.92 -4.60 9.14
C GLN A 135 12.43 -3.16 9.29
N ILE A 136 11.94 -2.20 8.49
CA ILE A 136 12.40 -0.81 8.62
C ILE A 136 11.98 -0.19 9.95
N GLY A 137 10.81 -0.59 10.49
CA GLY A 137 10.39 -0.19 11.83
C GLY A 137 11.37 -0.66 12.91
N GLU A 138 11.73 -1.95 12.89
CA GLU A 138 12.73 -2.53 13.78
C GLU A 138 14.10 -1.85 13.64
N GLU A 139 14.62 -1.75 12.40
CA GLU A 139 15.93 -1.16 12.08
C GLU A 139 16.06 0.31 12.53
N THR A 140 14.95 1.04 12.56
CA THR A 140 14.94 2.47 12.93
C THR A 140 14.42 2.73 14.35
N GLY A 141 14.01 1.70 15.08
CA GLY A 141 13.34 1.83 16.38
C GLY A 141 11.98 2.53 16.31
N THR A 142 11.34 2.55 15.13
CA THR A 142 10.03 3.18 14.92
C THR A 142 8.91 2.20 15.26
N PRO A 143 7.91 2.58 16.08
CA PRO A 143 6.77 1.73 16.37
C PRO A 143 6.04 1.30 15.09
N VAL A 144 5.67 0.02 15.01
CA VAL A 144 4.86 -0.52 13.90
C VAL A 144 3.57 -1.08 14.46
N LEU A 145 2.44 -0.57 13.96
CA LEU A 145 1.10 -1.10 14.23
C LEU A 145 0.76 -2.10 13.13
N ASP A 146 0.58 -3.37 13.52
CA ASP A 146 0.42 -4.47 12.58
C ASP A 146 -1.02 -4.67 12.11
N LEU A 147 -1.55 -3.68 11.41
CA LEU A 147 -2.91 -3.66 10.88
C LEU A 147 -3.14 -4.75 9.81
N PHE A 148 -2.10 -5.17 9.10
CA PHE A 148 -2.17 -6.28 8.15
C PHE A 148 -2.66 -7.56 8.81
N SER A 149 -1.99 -8.04 9.87
CA SER A 149 -2.37 -9.29 10.54
C SER A 149 -3.78 -9.20 11.14
N TYR A 150 -4.11 -8.08 11.79
CA TYR A 150 -5.48 -7.82 12.27
C TYR A 150 -6.51 -7.97 11.14
N SER A 151 -6.25 -7.33 9.99
CA SER A 151 -7.19 -7.35 8.87
C SER A 151 -7.31 -8.72 8.21
N VAL A 152 -6.23 -9.52 8.18
CA VAL A 152 -6.29 -10.92 7.70
C VAL A 152 -7.27 -11.72 8.57
N GLU A 153 -7.07 -11.71 9.90
CA GLU A 153 -7.95 -12.43 10.83
C GLU A 153 -9.41 -11.99 10.70
N LEU A 154 -9.64 -10.67 10.59
CA LEU A 154 -10.98 -10.11 10.40
C LEU A 154 -11.62 -10.59 9.09
N PHE A 155 -10.91 -10.50 7.97
CA PHE A 155 -11.46 -10.79 6.65
C PHE A 155 -11.68 -12.29 6.44
N GLU A 156 -10.80 -13.15 6.94
CA GLU A 156 -10.99 -14.60 6.92
C GLU A 156 -12.19 -15.02 7.77
N LYS A 157 -12.43 -14.33 8.90
CA LYS A 157 -13.63 -14.55 9.73
C LYS A 157 -14.92 -14.08 9.06
N ILE A 158 -14.88 -12.97 8.33
CA ILE A 158 -16.04 -12.48 7.54
C ILE A 158 -16.32 -13.45 6.38
N GLY A 159 -15.27 -13.94 5.74
CA GLY A 159 -15.32 -14.86 4.61
C GLY A 159 -15.60 -14.17 3.27
N HIS A 160 -15.17 -14.85 2.20
CA HIS A 160 -15.27 -14.37 0.82
C HIS A 160 -16.70 -13.96 0.42
N ASP A 161 -17.72 -14.74 0.80
CA ASP A 161 -19.11 -14.49 0.41
C ASP A 161 -19.69 -13.20 1.01
N ASN A 162 -19.16 -12.73 2.13
CA ASN A 162 -19.69 -11.57 2.85
C ASN A 162 -18.80 -10.33 2.77
N ILE A 163 -17.54 -10.46 2.34
CA ILE A 163 -16.55 -9.38 2.39
C ILE A 163 -17.00 -8.14 1.63
N HIS A 164 -17.75 -8.32 0.53
CA HIS A 164 -18.22 -7.23 -0.31
C HIS A 164 -19.31 -6.36 0.32
N ARG A 165 -19.82 -6.72 1.50
CA ARG A 165 -20.60 -5.81 2.35
C ARG A 165 -19.76 -4.68 2.95
N TYR A 166 -18.43 -4.82 2.96
CA TYR A 166 -17.48 -3.91 3.60
C TYR A 166 -16.51 -3.24 2.60
N THR A 167 -16.55 -3.64 1.33
CA THR A 167 -15.73 -3.04 0.27
C THR A 167 -16.50 -2.04 -0.57
N SER A 168 -15.78 -1.17 -1.27
CA SER A 168 -16.36 -0.21 -2.20
C SER A 168 -16.92 -0.88 -3.46
N ILE A 169 -17.90 -0.23 -4.09
CA ILE A 169 -18.45 -0.61 -5.39
C ILE A 169 -17.61 0.06 -6.49
N LYS A 170 -16.99 -0.75 -7.34
CA LYS A 170 -16.21 -0.32 -8.51
C LYS A 170 -17.09 -0.01 -9.71
N LYS A 171 -18.14 -0.81 -9.91
CA LYS A 171 -19.13 -0.62 -10.98
C LYS A 171 -20.53 -0.72 -10.38
N GLY A 172 -21.23 0.41 -10.42
CA GLY A 172 -22.58 0.57 -9.87
C GLY A 172 -22.87 2.04 -9.57
N ILE A 173 -24.07 2.32 -9.06
CA ILE A 173 -24.53 3.67 -8.72
C ILE A 173 -24.90 3.76 -7.24
N ASN A 174 -24.23 4.63 -6.49
CA ASN A 174 -24.62 4.99 -5.14
C ASN A 174 -25.12 6.44 -5.11
N LYS A 175 -26.32 6.68 -4.57
CA LYS A 175 -26.97 8.01 -4.56
C LYS A 175 -26.73 8.78 -3.24
N GLY A 176 -25.91 8.24 -2.35
CA GLY A 176 -25.42 8.94 -1.16
C GLY A 176 -26.23 8.72 0.12
N LYS A 177 -27.31 7.92 0.11
CA LYS A 177 -28.01 7.51 1.33
C LYS A 177 -27.42 6.22 1.88
N TRP A 178 -26.65 6.34 2.96
CA TRP A 178 -26.04 5.20 3.64
C TRP A 178 -26.96 4.60 4.73
N PRO A 179 -27.06 3.26 4.89
CA PRO A 179 -26.49 2.22 4.02
C PRO A 179 -27.44 1.82 2.86
N ASP A 180 -28.66 2.34 2.81
CA ASP A 180 -29.74 1.88 1.92
C ASP A 180 -29.35 1.80 0.45
N ASP A 181 -28.74 2.84 -0.10
CA ASP A 181 -28.37 2.88 -1.52
C ASP A 181 -27.26 1.87 -1.81
N PHE A 182 -26.31 1.71 -0.88
CA PHE A 182 -25.25 0.72 -1.01
C PHE A 182 -25.82 -0.70 -0.99
N LEU A 183 -26.69 -1.03 -0.04
CA LEU A 183 -27.28 -2.37 0.07
C LEU A 183 -28.17 -2.71 -1.14
N LYS A 184 -28.95 -1.73 -1.64
CA LYS A 184 -29.76 -1.90 -2.84
C LYS A 184 -28.90 -2.10 -4.09
N GLU A 185 -27.79 -1.38 -4.20
CA GLU A 185 -26.87 -1.54 -5.31
C GLU A 185 -26.13 -2.88 -5.22
N LEU A 186 -25.59 -3.24 -4.06
CA LEU A 186 -24.87 -4.50 -3.83
C LEU A 186 -25.72 -5.73 -4.15
N ALA A 187 -27.04 -5.65 -3.98
CA ALA A 187 -27.97 -6.74 -4.30
C ALA A 187 -28.15 -6.99 -5.81
N LYS A 188 -27.65 -6.11 -6.68
CA LYS A 188 -27.81 -6.23 -8.12
C LYS A 188 -26.76 -7.18 -8.73
N PRO A 189 -27.14 -8.08 -9.65
CA PRO A 189 -26.20 -9.02 -10.27
C PRO A 189 -25.06 -8.38 -11.06
N GLU A 190 -25.27 -7.18 -11.61
CA GLU A 190 -24.28 -6.46 -12.43
C GLU A 190 -23.28 -5.63 -11.61
N THR A 191 -23.51 -5.50 -10.30
CA THR A 191 -22.68 -4.70 -9.41
C THR A 191 -21.36 -5.41 -9.15
N VAL A 192 -20.26 -4.66 -9.31
CA VAL A 192 -18.92 -5.18 -9.08
C VAL A 192 -18.33 -4.42 -7.90
N SER A 193 -18.12 -5.12 -6.80
CA SER A 193 -17.30 -4.65 -5.69
C SER A 193 -15.82 -4.82 -5.99
N GLU A 194 -14.99 -4.00 -5.37
CA GLU A 194 -13.53 -4.13 -5.49
C GLU A 194 -12.88 -4.74 -4.24
N ASN A 195 -11.63 -5.18 -4.39
CA ASN A 195 -10.89 -5.89 -3.33
C ASN A 195 -9.85 -5.03 -2.60
N THR A 196 -9.95 -3.70 -2.70
CA THR A 196 -8.86 -2.79 -2.34
C THR A 196 -9.31 -1.64 -1.44
N HIS A 197 -10.37 -0.91 -1.78
CA HIS A 197 -10.89 0.17 -0.96
C HIS A 197 -12.15 -0.26 -0.22
N PHE A 198 -12.26 0.19 1.03
CA PHE A 198 -13.38 -0.12 1.89
C PHE A 198 -14.51 0.88 1.70
N ASN A 199 -15.74 0.44 1.98
CA ASN A 199 -16.84 1.37 2.15
C ASN A 199 -16.81 1.95 3.59
N LYS A 200 -17.85 2.69 3.99
CA LYS A 200 -17.90 3.33 5.31
C LYS A 200 -17.79 2.32 6.46
N ASP A 201 -18.51 1.21 6.39
CA ASP A 201 -18.53 0.22 7.48
C ASP A 201 -17.21 -0.57 7.51
N GLY A 202 -16.65 -0.93 6.35
CA GLY A 202 -15.33 -1.57 6.29
C GLY A 202 -14.21 -0.66 6.79
N ALA A 203 -14.26 0.64 6.47
CA ALA A 203 -13.32 1.62 7.01
C ALA A 203 -13.43 1.75 8.53
N MET A 204 -14.64 1.63 9.10
CA MET A 204 -14.85 1.61 10.54
C MET A 204 -14.17 0.40 11.19
N LEU A 205 -14.40 -0.82 10.66
CA LEU A 205 -13.79 -2.05 11.20
C LEU A 205 -12.26 -2.03 11.19
N ILE A 206 -11.67 -1.45 10.14
CA ILE A 206 -10.22 -1.26 10.05
C ILE A 206 -9.72 -0.20 11.05
N THR A 207 -10.50 0.86 11.27
CA THR A 207 -10.17 1.90 12.27
C THR A 207 -10.24 1.35 13.68
N GLU A 208 -11.25 0.53 14.00
CA GLU A 208 -11.37 -0.15 15.30
C GLU A 208 -10.14 -1.03 15.57
N GLY A 209 -9.70 -1.79 14.58
CA GLY A 209 -8.47 -2.59 14.69
C GLY A 209 -7.21 -1.75 14.93
N LEU A 210 -7.09 -0.62 14.23
CA LEU A 210 -5.98 0.30 14.44
C LEU A 210 -5.98 0.86 15.87
N VAL A 211 -7.15 1.28 16.38
CA VAL A 211 -7.32 1.76 17.75
C VAL A 211 -6.97 0.67 18.76
N GLU A 212 -7.42 -0.57 18.55
CA GLU A 212 -7.08 -1.71 19.40
C GLU A 212 -5.57 -1.96 19.44
N LEU A 213 -4.90 -1.94 18.28
CA LEU A 213 -3.44 -2.10 18.18
C LEU A 213 -2.70 -0.98 18.93
N ILE A 214 -3.18 0.26 18.84
CA ILE A 214 -2.62 1.38 19.60
C ILE A 214 -2.77 1.12 21.09
N LEU A 215 -3.97 0.83 21.57
CA LEU A 215 -4.27 0.63 23.00
C LEU A 215 -3.53 -0.56 23.61
N LYS A 216 -3.34 -1.65 22.86
CA LYS A 216 -2.62 -2.85 23.32
C LYS A 216 -1.11 -2.73 23.24
N SER A 217 -0.57 -1.75 22.51
CA SER A 217 0.86 -1.63 22.32
C SER A 217 1.59 -1.33 23.63
N LYS A 218 2.73 -1.99 23.84
CA LYS A 218 3.63 -1.74 24.99
C LYS A 218 4.77 -0.78 24.63
N ASN A 219 4.78 -0.25 23.41
CA ASN A 219 5.83 0.64 22.96
C ASN A 219 5.62 2.04 23.61
N PRO A 220 6.57 2.52 24.44
CA PRO A 220 6.40 3.77 25.17
C PRO A 220 6.28 5.00 24.25
N GLN A 221 6.70 4.90 22.99
CA GLN A 221 6.53 5.98 22.00
C GLN A 221 5.06 6.20 21.60
N LEU A 222 4.14 5.31 21.98
CA LEU A 222 2.71 5.44 21.69
C LEU A 222 1.89 5.97 22.88
N CYS A 223 2.51 6.25 24.04
CA CYS A 223 1.80 6.64 25.27
C CYS A 223 0.91 7.88 25.09
N GLU A 224 1.38 8.90 24.36
CA GLU A 224 0.58 10.11 24.10
C GLU A 224 -0.63 9.80 23.21
N LEU A 225 -0.43 8.99 22.17
CA LEU A 225 -1.50 8.57 21.27
C LEU A 225 -2.53 7.72 22.03
N GLN A 226 -2.09 6.79 22.87
CA GLN A 226 -2.94 5.99 23.74
C GLN A 226 -3.76 6.88 24.70
N SER A 227 -3.12 7.86 25.33
CA SER A 227 -3.77 8.77 26.26
C SER A 227 -4.86 9.60 25.56
N SER A 228 -4.57 10.13 24.36
CA SER A 228 -5.54 10.93 23.60
C SER A 228 -6.78 10.14 23.17
N LEU A 229 -6.65 8.83 22.92
CA LEU A 229 -7.78 7.96 22.62
C LEU A 229 -8.64 7.70 23.86
N LEU A 230 -8.05 7.56 25.04
CA LEU A 230 -8.79 7.33 26.29
C LEU A 230 -9.54 8.57 26.79
N HIS A 231 -9.00 9.77 26.55
CA HIS A 231 -9.62 11.03 26.98
C HIS A 231 -10.85 11.45 26.16
N ASN A 232 -11.05 10.89 24.97
CA ASN A 232 -12.20 11.17 24.10
C ASN A 232 -13.36 10.18 24.27
N VAL A 233 -13.33 9.33 25.31
CA VAL A 233 -14.39 8.34 25.65
C VAL A 233 -15.22 8.80 26.87
N VAL A 234 -15.26 10.10 27.18
CA VAL A 234 -16.08 10.69 28.26
C VAL A 234 -17.20 11.53 27.68
#